data_AF-A0A2L0UD36-F1
#
_entry.id   AF-A0A2L0UD36-F1
#
_cell.length_a   1.000
_cell.length_b   1.000
_cell.length_c   1.000
_cell.angle_alpha   90.00
_cell.angle_beta   90.00
_cell.angle_gamma   90.00
#
_symmetry.space_group_name_H-M   'P 1'
#
loop_
_entity.id
_entity.type
_entity.pdbx_description
1 polymer ?
#
loop_
_entity_poly.entity_id
_entity_poly.type
_entity_poly.pdbx_seq_one_letter_code
_entity_poly.pdbx_strand_id
1 'polypeptide(L)'
;AVAPSAARDRQYWRDVGTMDSYYEANMDLISPLPLFNLYNLQWPIYTRQSVSPPAKFVRSASGRSGEAHDSIVSAGVVVSGGAVQGSILATDVFIDEAAEVTGCVLLDKVTVGAGAVVRRAIIDKNVRIPPGAQIGVDFELDRSRGFAVTDSGLTIVSKGQVVAPAYPTT
;
A
#
# COMPACT_ATOMS: atom_id res chain seq x y z
N ALA A 1 20.40 2.14 12.76
CA ALA A 1 19.79 2.33 14.09
C ALA A 1 18.80 3.48 13.99
N VAL A 2 17.54 3.28 14.35
CA VAL A 2 16.55 4.39 14.36
C VAL A 2 16.95 5.35 15.48
N ALA A 3 17.15 6.61 15.14
CA ALA A 3 17.60 7.62 16.10
C ALA A 3 16.56 7.78 17.24
N PRO A 4 16.99 8.10 18.47
CA PRO A 4 16.08 8.50 19.53
C PRO A 4 15.27 9.75 19.13
N SER A 5 14.15 9.98 19.82
CA SER A 5 13.24 11.12 19.56
C SER A 5 14.00 12.43 19.34
N ALA A 6 13.67 13.15 18.28
CA ALA A 6 14.29 14.42 17.88
C ALA A 6 13.29 15.56 18.07
N ALA A 7 13.74 16.79 18.35
CA ALA A 7 12.83 17.94 18.57
C ALA A 7 11.79 18.18 17.45
N ARG A 8 12.06 17.67 16.25
CA ARG A 8 11.19 17.71 15.06
C ARG A 8 9.96 16.80 15.15
N ASP A 9 10.03 15.68 15.89
CA ASP A 9 8.88 14.75 16.04
C ASP A 9 7.80 15.29 16.98
N ARG A 10 8.18 16.14 17.95
CA ARG A 10 7.31 16.72 18.98
C ARG A 10 6.29 17.74 18.46
N GLN A 11 6.46 18.17 17.21
CA GLN A 11 5.62 19.18 16.56
C GLN A 11 4.80 18.59 15.41
N TYR A 12 4.82 17.26 15.26
CA TYR A 12 4.08 16.62 14.18
C TYR A 12 2.57 16.67 14.45
N TRP A 13 1.87 17.38 13.58
CA TRP A 13 0.41 17.41 13.53
C TRP A 13 -0.05 17.44 12.07
N ARG A 14 -1.09 16.67 11.77
CA ARG A 14 -1.72 16.60 10.44
C ARG A 14 -3.23 16.61 10.62
N ASP A 15 -3.91 17.51 9.90
CA ASP A 15 -5.35 17.51 9.72
C ASP A 15 -5.68 16.58 8.55
N VAL A 16 -6.00 15.34 8.85
CA VAL A 16 -6.27 14.31 7.83
C VAL A 16 -7.70 14.47 7.29
N GLY A 17 -7.98 15.64 6.71
CA GLY A 17 -9.32 16.06 6.26
C GLY A 17 -9.63 15.77 4.78
N THR A 18 -8.61 15.46 3.99
CA THR A 18 -8.73 15.10 2.56
C THR A 18 -8.05 13.77 2.26
N MET A 19 -8.42 13.14 1.15
CA MET A 19 -7.83 11.87 0.74
C MET A 19 -6.34 12.01 0.42
N ASP A 20 -5.93 13.13 -0.17
CA ASP A 20 -4.53 13.48 -0.38
C ASP A 20 -3.79 13.65 0.96
N SER A 21 -4.36 14.39 1.92
CA SER A 21 -3.73 14.54 3.24
C SER A 21 -3.60 13.21 3.99
N TYR A 22 -4.55 12.29 3.82
CA TYR A 22 -4.48 10.94 4.37
C TYR A 22 -3.34 10.15 3.73
N TYR A 23 -3.24 10.19 2.41
CA TYR A 23 -2.17 9.54 1.66
C TYR A 23 -0.80 10.07 2.06
N GLU A 24 -0.59 11.39 2.04
CA GLU A 24 0.69 12.01 2.36
C GLU A 24 1.10 11.75 3.82
N ALA A 25 0.16 11.79 4.78
CA ALA A 25 0.45 11.44 6.18
C ALA A 25 0.90 9.98 6.36
N ASN A 26 0.40 9.07 5.52
CA ASN A 26 0.87 7.68 5.48
C ASN A 26 2.27 7.61 4.85
N MET A 27 2.48 8.24 3.69
CA MET A 27 3.78 8.23 3.00
C MET A 27 4.90 8.90 3.81
N ASP A 28 4.58 9.86 4.69
CA ASP A 28 5.53 10.44 5.64
C ASP A 28 6.18 9.38 6.56
N LEU A 29 5.52 8.23 6.80
CA LEU A 29 6.01 7.15 7.67
C LEU A 29 7.14 6.32 7.05
N ILE A 30 7.12 6.16 5.72
CA ILE A 30 8.10 5.35 4.97
C ILE A 30 9.29 6.17 4.50
N SER A 31 9.29 7.49 4.75
CA SER A 31 10.44 8.36 4.50
C SER A 31 11.67 7.87 5.27
N PRO A 32 12.90 7.95 4.70
CA PRO A 32 14.12 7.57 5.40
C PRO A 32 14.34 8.31 6.74
N LEU A 33 13.83 9.53 6.84
CA LEU A 33 13.83 10.35 8.05
C LEU A 33 12.40 10.83 8.33
N PRO A 34 11.54 9.95 8.87
CA PRO A 34 10.13 10.25 9.03
C PRO A 34 9.95 11.35 10.06
N LEU A 35 9.07 12.30 9.76
CA LEU A 35 8.68 13.36 10.70
C LEU A 35 8.00 12.77 11.94
N PHE A 36 7.22 11.72 11.74
CA PHE A 36 6.54 10.97 12.78
C PHE A 36 7.21 9.62 12.99
N ASN A 37 7.91 9.46 14.12
CA ASN A 37 8.69 8.27 14.41
C ASN A 37 7.86 7.22 15.17
N LEU A 38 7.34 6.21 14.46
CA LEU A 38 6.62 5.07 15.06
C LEU A 38 7.50 4.20 15.98
N TYR A 39 8.82 4.32 15.89
CA TYR A 39 9.77 3.58 16.71
C TYR A 39 10.18 4.33 17.99
N ASN A 40 9.47 5.42 18.34
CA ASN A 40 9.68 6.13 19.59
C ASN A 40 9.13 5.33 20.79
N LEU A 41 10.02 4.58 21.46
CA LEU A 41 9.67 3.78 22.63
C LEU A 41 9.41 4.61 23.91
N GLN A 42 9.74 5.91 23.92
CA GLN A 42 9.44 6.79 25.06
C GLN A 42 7.99 7.28 25.05
N TRP A 43 7.34 7.26 23.87
CA TRP A 43 5.94 7.64 23.70
C TRP A 43 5.24 6.64 22.78
N PRO A 44 5.00 5.40 23.26
CA PRO A 44 4.45 4.33 22.44
C PRO A 44 2.99 4.60 22.06
N ILE A 45 2.63 4.19 20.85
CA ILE A 45 1.25 4.20 20.36
C ILE A 45 0.66 2.81 20.57
N TYR A 46 -0.36 2.73 21.41
CA TYR A 46 -1.08 1.49 21.64
C TYR A 46 -2.24 1.35 20.65
N THR A 47 -2.39 0.14 20.10
CA THR A 47 -3.50 -0.23 19.22
C THR A 47 -3.86 -1.70 19.45
N ARG A 48 -4.98 -2.14 18.88
CA ARG A 48 -5.32 -3.55 18.84
C ARG A 48 -4.29 -4.30 17.98
N GLN A 49 -3.68 -5.34 18.53
CA GLN A 49 -2.85 -6.25 17.74
C GLN A 49 -3.72 -7.32 17.08
N SER A 50 -3.60 -7.44 15.75
CA SER A 50 -4.15 -8.57 14.99
C SER A 50 -3.22 -9.77 15.13
N VAL A 51 -3.79 -10.96 15.35
CA VAL A 51 -3.02 -12.21 15.37
C VAL A 51 -2.89 -12.69 13.92
N SER A 52 -1.80 -12.29 13.28
CA SER A 52 -1.42 -12.72 11.93
C SER A 52 0.01 -13.29 11.95
N PRO A 53 0.37 -14.20 11.03
CA PRO A 53 1.72 -14.75 10.95
C PRO A 53 2.75 -13.65 10.57
N PRO A 54 4.06 -13.92 10.68
CA PRO A 54 5.08 -13.02 10.15
C PRO A 54 4.88 -12.72 8.65
N ALA A 55 5.32 -11.55 8.20
CA ALA A 55 5.39 -11.24 6.79
C ALA A 55 6.31 -12.23 6.05
N LYS A 56 5.94 -12.60 4.83
CA LYS A 56 6.62 -13.63 4.03
C LYS A 56 6.96 -13.11 2.64
N PHE A 57 8.23 -13.16 2.29
CA PHE A 57 8.75 -12.84 0.96
C PHE A 57 9.29 -14.12 0.33
N VAL A 58 8.74 -14.52 -0.81
CA VAL A 58 9.06 -15.80 -1.44
C VAL A 58 9.23 -15.64 -2.94
N ARG A 59 9.95 -16.60 -3.53
CA ARG A 59 9.97 -16.73 -4.98
C ARG A 59 8.63 -17.28 -5.47
N SER A 60 8.18 -16.79 -6.62
CA SER A 60 7.03 -17.35 -7.30
C SER A 60 7.38 -18.62 -8.09
N ALA A 61 6.40 -19.20 -8.76
CA ALA A 61 6.58 -20.39 -9.59
C ALA A 61 7.56 -20.16 -10.76
N SER A 62 7.59 -18.96 -11.33
CA SER A 62 8.56 -18.59 -12.37
C SER A 62 9.96 -18.25 -11.84
N GLY A 63 10.18 -18.34 -10.53
CA GLY A 63 11.47 -18.05 -9.89
C GLY A 63 11.73 -16.58 -9.59
N ARG A 64 10.77 -15.68 -9.86
CA ARG A 64 10.86 -14.26 -9.50
C ARG A 64 10.83 -14.10 -7.98
N SER A 65 11.76 -13.33 -7.41
CA SER A 65 11.76 -13.02 -5.98
C SER A 65 10.67 -12.02 -5.63
N GLY A 66 9.94 -12.25 -4.53
CA GLY A 66 9.12 -11.22 -3.90
C GLY A 66 10.00 -10.21 -3.17
N GLU A 67 9.80 -8.92 -3.40
CA GLU A 67 10.62 -7.86 -2.83
C GLU A 67 9.78 -6.65 -2.37
N ALA A 68 10.30 -5.93 -1.37
CA ALA A 68 9.76 -4.66 -0.93
C ALA A 68 10.90 -3.69 -0.58
N HIS A 69 10.86 -2.49 -1.15
CA HIS A 69 11.86 -1.44 -0.98
C HIS A 69 11.19 -0.16 -0.49
N ASP A 70 11.84 0.56 0.43
CA ASP A 70 11.33 1.80 1.03
C ASP A 70 9.86 1.69 1.49
N SER A 71 9.49 0.57 2.11
CA SER A 71 8.11 0.20 2.38
C SER A 71 7.91 -0.31 3.80
N ILE A 72 6.72 -0.11 4.36
CA ILE A 72 6.28 -0.77 5.60
C ILE A 72 5.38 -1.94 5.23
N VAL A 73 5.73 -3.11 5.74
CA VAL A 73 5.00 -4.37 5.51
C VAL A 73 4.54 -4.94 6.83
N SER A 74 3.23 -5.06 6.98
CA SER A 74 2.59 -5.54 8.21
C SER A 74 2.61 -7.07 8.34
N ALA A 75 2.20 -7.57 9.51
CA ALA A 75 1.99 -9.00 9.72
C ALA A 75 0.97 -9.59 8.72
N GLY A 76 1.13 -10.87 8.39
CA GLY A 76 0.27 -11.61 7.47
C GLY A 76 0.54 -11.33 5.99
N VAL A 77 1.31 -10.29 5.67
CA VAL A 77 1.59 -9.95 4.27
C VAL A 77 2.42 -11.04 3.60
N VAL A 78 2.03 -11.39 2.36
CA VAL A 78 2.81 -12.30 1.51
C VAL A 78 3.10 -11.62 0.19
N VAL A 79 4.39 -11.52 -0.15
CA VAL A 79 4.86 -11.05 -1.46
C VAL A 79 5.50 -12.23 -2.18
N SER A 80 4.86 -12.70 -3.25
CA SER A 80 5.24 -13.91 -3.99
C SER A 80 5.61 -13.57 -5.43
N GLY A 81 6.86 -13.17 -5.66
CA GLY A 81 7.38 -12.78 -6.98
C GLY A 81 6.88 -11.45 -7.55
N GLY A 82 6.13 -10.69 -6.75
CA GLY A 82 5.77 -9.29 -7.02
C GLY A 82 6.77 -8.30 -6.41
N ALA A 83 6.69 -7.05 -6.84
CA ALA A 83 7.57 -5.96 -6.42
C ALA A 83 6.76 -4.84 -5.77
N VAL A 84 7.22 -4.41 -4.58
CA VAL A 84 6.62 -3.32 -3.81
C VAL A 84 7.67 -2.22 -3.61
N GLN A 85 7.31 -0.98 -3.93
CA GLN A 85 8.20 0.17 -3.80
C GLN A 85 7.46 1.34 -3.15
N GLY A 86 8.08 1.98 -2.15
CA GLY A 86 7.55 3.22 -1.58
C GLY A 86 6.11 3.10 -1.09
N SER A 87 5.73 1.98 -0.46
CA SER A 87 4.33 1.65 -0.17
C SER A 87 4.11 1.16 1.26
N ILE A 88 2.86 1.23 1.71
CA ILE A 88 2.41 0.71 3.00
C ILE A 88 1.41 -0.41 2.76
N LEU A 89 1.74 -1.59 3.25
CA LEU A 89 0.90 -2.78 3.18
C LEU A 89 0.39 -3.11 4.58
N ALA A 90 -0.93 -2.98 4.76
CA ALA A 90 -1.60 -3.34 5.99
C ALA A 90 -1.71 -4.87 6.15
N THR A 91 -2.47 -5.32 7.15
CA THR A 91 -2.43 -6.71 7.61
C THR A 91 -3.02 -7.65 6.55
N ASP A 92 -2.42 -8.83 6.38
CA ASP A 92 -2.90 -9.91 5.50
C ASP A 92 -3.03 -9.51 3.99
N VAL A 93 -2.23 -8.55 3.51
CA VAL A 93 -2.17 -8.23 2.07
C VAL A 93 -1.43 -9.33 1.29
N PHE A 94 -1.92 -9.67 0.10
CA PHE A 94 -1.28 -10.63 -0.79
C PHE A 94 -0.87 -9.97 -2.10
N ILE A 95 0.41 -10.06 -2.46
CA ILE A 95 0.97 -9.58 -3.72
C ILE A 95 1.45 -10.77 -4.53
N ASP A 96 0.82 -10.99 -5.67
CA ASP A 96 1.07 -12.12 -6.55
C ASP A 96 2.22 -11.86 -7.54
N GLU A 97 2.56 -12.88 -8.30
CA GLU A 97 3.69 -12.89 -9.22
C GLU A 97 3.64 -11.73 -10.22
N ALA A 98 4.77 -11.05 -10.40
CA ALA A 98 4.94 -9.94 -11.34
C ALA A 98 3.98 -8.76 -11.12
N ALA A 99 3.22 -8.73 -10.03
CA ALA A 99 2.48 -7.54 -9.65
C ALA A 99 3.45 -6.42 -9.23
N GLU A 100 3.12 -5.19 -9.60
CA GLU A 100 3.89 -3.98 -9.28
C GLU A 100 3.03 -3.05 -8.42
N VAL A 101 3.51 -2.72 -7.22
CA VAL A 101 2.83 -1.80 -6.29
C VAL A 101 3.80 -0.67 -5.96
N THR A 102 3.48 0.56 -6.40
CA THR A 102 4.38 1.72 -6.25
C THR A 102 3.64 2.95 -5.71
N GLY A 103 4.10 3.48 -4.57
CA GLY A 103 3.48 4.65 -3.96
C GLY A 103 2.05 4.37 -3.49
N CYS A 104 1.80 3.24 -2.83
CA CYS A 104 0.45 2.83 -2.49
C CYS A 104 0.22 2.70 -0.98
N VAL A 105 -1.03 2.91 -0.57
CA VAL A 105 -1.56 2.50 0.73
C VAL A 105 -2.56 1.37 0.50
N LEU A 106 -2.18 0.13 0.80
CA LEU A 106 -3.06 -1.03 0.71
C LEU A 106 -3.59 -1.37 2.10
N LEU A 107 -4.90 -1.24 2.30
CA LEU A 107 -5.55 -1.60 3.56
C LEU A 107 -5.72 -3.13 3.71
N ASP A 108 -6.22 -3.56 4.87
CA ASP A 108 -6.21 -4.96 5.27
C ASP A 108 -6.83 -5.89 4.21
N LYS A 109 -6.20 -7.05 4.01
CA LYS A 109 -6.72 -8.15 3.17
C LYS A 109 -6.90 -7.77 1.69
N VAL A 110 -6.20 -6.76 1.21
CA VAL A 110 -6.12 -6.49 -0.23
C VAL A 110 -5.35 -7.61 -0.93
N THR A 111 -5.85 -8.04 -2.09
CA THR A 111 -5.17 -9.02 -2.95
C THR A 111 -4.84 -8.35 -4.27
N VAL A 112 -3.57 -8.40 -4.68
CA VAL A 112 -3.08 -7.89 -5.97
C VAL A 112 -2.69 -9.08 -6.83
N GLY A 113 -3.49 -9.35 -7.87
CA GLY A 113 -3.31 -10.49 -8.76
C GLY A 113 -2.10 -10.37 -9.69
N ALA A 114 -1.72 -11.49 -10.30
CA ALA A 114 -0.50 -11.60 -11.08
C ALA A 114 -0.41 -10.55 -12.20
N GLY A 115 0.75 -9.90 -12.34
CA GLY A 115 1.00 -8.88 -13.36
C GLY A 115 0.16 -7.60 -13.23
N ALA A 116 -0.61 -7.42 -12.15
CA ALA A 116 -1.35 -6.19 -11.94
C ALA A 116 -0.41 -5.04 -11.57
N VAL A 117 -0.73 -3.83 -12.02
CA VAL A 117 0.04 -2.62 -11.77
C VAL A 117 -0.82 -1.63 -10.97
N VAL A 118 -0.35 -1.27 -9.79
CA VAL A 118 -1.03 -0.33 -8.89
C VAL A 118 -0.05 0.79 -8.57
N ARG A 119 -0.40 2.02 -8.94
CA ARG A 119 0.45 3.20 -8.77
C ARG A 119 -0.31 4.32 -8.06
N ARG A 120 0.36 5.02 -7.12
CA ARG A 120 -0.15 6.22 -6.44
C ARG A 120 -1.63 6.09 -6.06
N ALA A 121 -1.94 5.10 -5.23
CA ALA A 121 -3.32 4.71 -4.94
C ALA A 121 -3.56 4.32 -3.48
N ILE A 122 -4.79 4.57 -3.00
CA ILE A 122 -5.33 3.99 -1.77
C ILE A 122 -6.32 2.89 -2.14
N ILE A 123 -6.06 1.67 -1.65
CA ILE A 123 -6.93 0.51 -1.89
C ILE A 123 -7.56 0.10 -0.57
N ASP A 124 -8.89 0.19 -0.48
CA ASP A 124 -9.62 -0.12 0.75
C ASP A 124 -9.64 -1.62 1.05
N LYS A 125 -9.96 -1.96 2.30
CA LYS A 125 -9.86 -3.32 2.84
C LYS A 125 -10.68 -4.33 2.04
N ASN A 126 -10.13 -5.53 1.89
CA ASN A 126 -10.72 -6.67 1.18
C ASN A 126 -10.92 -6.49 -0.33
N VAL A 127 -10.42 -5.41 -0.94
CA VAL A 127 -10.47 -5.25 -2.40
C VAL A 127 -9.59 -6.32 -3.06
N ARG A 128 -10.12 -6.93 -4.12
CA ARG A 128 -9.42 -7.92 -4.94
C ARG A 128 -9.15 -7.31 -6.30
N ILE A 129 -7.89 -7.11 -6.62
CA ILE A 129 -7.41 -6.60 -7.89
C ILE A 129 -7.09 -7.83 -8.76
N PRO A 130 -7.79 -8.04 -9.90
CA PRO A 130 -7.58 -9.22 -10.72
C PRO A 130 -6.23 -9.16 -11.44
N PRO A 131 -5.74 -10.31 -11.96
CA PRO A 131 -4.51 -10.35 -12.76
C PRO A 131 -4.52 -9.35 -13.91
N GLY A 132 -3.39 -8.68 -14.13
CA GLY A 132 -3.19 -7.71 -15.21
C GLY A 132 -4.00 -6.42 -15.10
N ALA A 133 -4.75 -6.20 -14.01
CA ALA A 133 -5.43 -4.92 -13.80
C ALA A 133 -4.43 -3.77 -13.63
N GLN A 134 -4.84 -2.58 -14.07
CA GLN A 134 -4.07 -1.36 -13.91
C GLN A 134 -4.91 -0.35 -13.13
N ILE A 135 -4.33 0.23 -12.08
CA ILE A 135 -4.92 1.26 -11.21
C ILE A 135 -3.89 2.37 -11.00
N GLY A 136 -4.32 3.62 -11.16
CA GLY A 136 -3.45 4.81 -11.10
C GLY A 136 -2.47 4.90 -12.26
N VAL A 137 -2.81 4.26 -13.39
CA VAL A 137 -2.03 4.29 -14.64
C VAL A 137 -2.76 5.12 -15.69
N ASP A 138 -4.06 4.88 -15.87
CA ASP A 138 -4.95 5.64 -16.74
C ASP A 138 -6.11 6.19 -15.91
N PHE A 139 -6.05 7.49 -15.61
CA PHE A 139 -7.03 8.16 -14.75
C PHE A 139 -8.42 8.25 -15.39
N GLU A 140 -8.52 8.29 -16.71
CA GLU A 140 -9.83 8.31 -17.38
C GLU A 140 -10.49 6.94 -17.29
N LEU A 141 -9.70 5.87 -17.48
CA LEU A 141 -10.17 4.51 -17.26
C LEU A 141 -10.60 4.30 -15.81
N ASP A 142 -9.81 4.75 -14.83
CA ASP A 142 -10.14 4.64 -13.41
C ASP A 142 -11.42 5.40 -13.06
N ARG A 143 -11.61 6.61 -13.58
CA ARG A 143 -12.86 7.37 -13.44
C ARG A 143 -14.04 6.66 -14.09
N SER A 144 -13.86 6.10 -15.29
CA SER A 144 -14.93 5.35 -15.99
C SER A 144 -15.38 4.10 -15.25
N ARG A 145 -14.49 3.50 -14.45
CA ARG A 145 -14.78 2.37 -13.55
C ARG A 145 -15.45 2.80 -12.24
N GLY A 146 -15.62 4.11 -12.03
CA GLY A 146 -16.22 4.70 -10.85
C GLY A 146 -15.26 4.86 -9.68
N PHE A 147 -13.94 4.74 -9.89
CA PHE A 147 -12.95 5.04 -8.85
C PHE A 147 -12.86 6.55 -8.66
N ALA A 148 -12.58 6.98 -7.43
CA ALA A 148 -12.28 8.38 -7.19
C ALA A 148 -10.83 8.66 -7.60
N VAL A 149 -10.61 9.75 -8.34
CA VAL A 149 -9.27 10.23 -8.69
C VAL A 149 -9.19 11.69 -8.29
N THR A 150 -8.30 12.01 -7.35
CA THR A 150 -8.12 13.38 -6.85
C THR A 150 -7.43 14.25 -7.90
N ASP A 151 -7.46 15.57 -7.71
CA ASP A 151 -6.77 16.52 -8.59
C ASP A 151 -5.24 16.33 -8.59
N SER A 152 -4.67 15.72 -7.54
CA SER A 152 -3.24 15.40 -7.47
C SER A 152 -2.87 14.10 -8.20
N GLY A 153 -3.85 13.39 -8.77
CA GLY A 153 -3.67 12.10 -9.43
C GLY A 153 -3.61 10.90 -8.48
N LEU A 154 -4.13 11.04 -7.25
CA LEU A 154 -4.29 9.91 -6.33
C LEU A 154 -5.55 9.13 -6.68
N THR A 155 -5.42 7.83 -6.93
CA THR A 155 -6.58 6.95 -7.22
C THR A 155 -7.06 6.23 -5.97
N ILE A 156 -8.37 6.16 -5.75
CA ILE A 156 -8.97 5.51 -4.59
C ILE A 156 -9.98 4.47 -5.03
N VAL A 157 -9.74 3.24 -4.59
CA VAL A 157 -10.65 2.11 -4.77
C VAL A 157 -11.31 1.80 -3.43
N SER A 158 -12.59 2.11 -3.34
CA SER A 158 -13.40 1.93 -2.13
C SER A 158 -13.81 0.47 -1.95
N LYS A 159 -14.11 0.09 -0.70
CA LYS A 159 -14.59 -1.26 -0.39
C LYS A 159 -15.83 -1.61 -1.22
N GLY A 160 -15.80 -2.80 -1.80
CA GLY A 160 -16.91 -3.33 -2.60
C GLY A 160 -16.93 -2.87 -4.06
N GLN A 161 -16.03 -1.97 -4.47
CA GLN A 161 -15.86 -1.66 -5.88
C GLN A 161 -15.21 -2.84 -6.60
N VAL A 162 -15.77 -3.17 -7.77
CA VAL A 162 -15.26 -4.25 -8.62
C VAL A 162 -14.14 -3.68 -9.48
N VAL A 163 -12.96 -4.28 -9.41
CA VAL A 163 -11.85 -3.95 -10.30
C VAL A 163 -11.93 -4.89 -11.50
N ALA A 164 -12.05 -4.30 -12.69
CA ALA A 164 -11.97 -5.04 -13.95
C ALA A 164 -10.52 -5.07 -14.47
N PRO A 165 -10.11 -6.13 -15.20
CA PRO A 165 -8.84 -6.13 -15.93
C PRO A 165 -8.73 -4.93 -16.88
N ALA A 166 -7.51 -4.51 -17.21
CA ALA A 166 -7.29 -3.46 -18.21
C ALA A 166 -7.67 -3.91 -19.63
N TYR A 167 -7.53 -5.21 -19.90
CA TYR A 167 -7.91 -5.85 -21.17
C TYR A 167 -8.68 -7.12 -20.87
N PRO A 168 -9.72 -7.47 -21.66
CA PRO A 168 -10.41 -8.74 -21.49
C PRO A 168 -9.42 -9.89 -21.62
N THR A 169 -9.42 -10.78 -20.63
CA THR A 169 -8.66 -12.03 -20.68
C THR A 169 -9.20 -12.86 -21.85
N THR A 170 -8.34 -13.13 -22.84
CA THR A 170 -8.67 -14.02 -23.97
C THR A 170 -8.97 -15.43 -23.49
#